data_AF-A0ABD0NSD3-F1
#
_entry.id   AF-A0ABD0NSD3-F1
#
_cell.length_a   1.000
_cell.length_b   1.000
_cell.length_c   1.000
_cell.angle_alpha   90.00
_cell.angle_beta   90.00
_cell.angle_gamma   90.00
#
_symmetry.space_group_name_H-M   'P 1'
#
loop_
_entity.id
_entity.type
_entity.pdbx_description
1 polymer ?
#
loop_
_entity_poly.entity_id
_entity_poly.type
_entity_poly.pdbx_seq_one_letter_code
_entity_poly.pdbx_strand_id
1 'polypeptide(L)'
;IPSGGLTDMCRKPVSPVHVSSVSDWLVSIGMPMYSAPLLAAGFDTLDHVSFLNEAKAREAGLKEDRHIRILLSEAQLVTASSSG
;
A
#
# COMPACT_ATOMS: atom_id res chain seq x y z
N ILE A 1 -36.53 0.88 8.76
CA ILE A 1 -35.06 1.02 8.79
C ILE A 1 -34.50 -0.01 7.82
N PRO A 2 -33.86 0.33 6.70
CA PRO A 2 -33.11 -0.69 5.98
C PRO A 2 -31.85 -0.99 6.81
N SER A 3 -31.78 -2.21 7.31
CA SER A 3 -30.69 -2.72 8.12
C SER A 3 -29.38 -2.65 7.32
N GLY A 4 -28.35 -2.06 7.95
CA GLY A 4 -27.05 -1.82 7.34
C GLY A 4 -26.42 -3.10 6.80
N GLY A 5 -26.04 -3.04 5.52
CA GLY A 5 -25.20 -4.03 4.89
C GLY A 5 -23.81 -4.02 5.53
N LEU A 6 -23.58 -4.97 6.43
CA LEU A 6 -22.24 -5.40 6.80
C LEU A 6 -21.76 -6.27 5.65
N THR A 7 -21.10 -5.66 4.67
CA THR A 7 -20.43 -6.41 3.62
C THR A 7 -19.31 -7.23 4.26
N ASP A 8 -19.49 -8.54 4.20
CA ASP A 8 -18.46 -9.58 4.26
C ASP A 8 -17.11 -9.05 3.76
N MET A 9 -16.21 -8.75 4.69
CA MET A 9 -14.79 -8.73 4.39
C MET A 9 -14.33 -10.18 4.34
N CYS A 10 -14.73 -10.84 3.24
CA CYS A 10 -14.27 -12.14 2.80
C CYS A 10 -12.75 -12.12 2.89
N ARG A 11 -12.21 -12.81 3.90
CA ARG A 11 -10.76 -13.06 4.04
C ARG A 11 -10.38 -14.04 2.92
N LYS A 12 -10.25 -13.51 1.71
CA LYS A 12 -9.87 -14.28 0.54
C LYS A 12 -8.41 -14.69 0.71
N PRO A 13 -8.06 -15.98 0.51
CA PRO A 13 -6.66 -16.37 0.44
C PRO A 13 -6.04 -15.55 -0.69
N VAL A 14 -5.06 -14.72 -0.33
CA VAL A 14 -4.29 -13.91 -1.27
C VAL A 14 -3.59 -14.88 -2.22
N SER A 15 -4.19 -15.06 -3.39
CA SER A 15 -3.53 -15.56 -4.58
C SER A 15 -2.26 -14.74 -4.83
N PRO A 16 -1.32 -15.18 -5.69
CA PRO A 16 -0.22 -14.33 -6.14
C PRO A 16 -0.82 -13.18 -6.95
N VAL A 17 -1.21 -12.12 -6.25
CA VAL A 17 -2.08 -11.06 -6.74
C VAL A 17 -1.25 -10.14 -7.61
N HIS A 18 -1.73 -9.93 -8.83
CA HIS A 18 -1.40 -8.76 -9.63
C HIS A 18 -1.77 -7.52 -8.82
N VAL A 19 -0.82 -6.95 -8.08
CA VAL A 19 -1.01 -5.70 -7.36
C VAL A 19 -1.25 -4.59 -8.39
N SER A 20 -2.49 -4.10 -8.49
CA SER A 20 -2.87 -3.07 -9.46
C SER A 20 -3.08 -1.69 -8.84
N SER A 21 -3.12 -1.61 -7.50
CA SER A 21 -3.37 -0.39 -6.75
C SER A 21 -2.54 -0.34 -5.47
N VAL A 22 -2.25 0.87 -4.97
CA VAL A 22 -1.55 1.11 -3.71
C VAL A 22 -2.23 0.41 -2.53
N SER A 23 -3.57 0.40 -2.51
CA SER A 23 -4.32 -0.27 -1.44
C SER A 23 -4.09 -1.78 -1.43
N ASP A 24 -4.05 -2.40 -2.60
CA ASP A 24 -3.84 -3.84 -2.76
C ASP A 24 -2.39 -4.24 -2.42
N TRP A 25 -1.42 -3.44 -2.88
CA TRP A 25 -0.02 -3.57 -2.46
C TRP A 25 0.14 -3.47 -0.93
N LEU A 26 -0.49 -2.48 -0.30
CA LEU A 26 -0.45 -2.33 1.16
C LEU A 26 -1.09 -3.52 1.90
N VAL A 27 -2.18 -4.08 1.38
CA VAL A 27 -2.78 -5.30 1.93
C VAL A 27 -1.82 -6.49 1.79
N SER A 28 -1.15 -6.62 0.64
CA SER A 28 -0.19 -7.70 0.34
C SER A 28 0.98 -7.71 1.33
N ILE A 29 1.52 -6.53 1.67
CA ILE A 29 2.63 -6.38 2.62
C ILE A 29 2.17 -6.33 4.09
N GLY A 30 0.86 -6.44 4.34
CA GLY A 30 0.28 -6.43 5.68
C GLY A 30 0.17 -5.05 6.34
N MET A 31 0.19 -3.96 5.56
CA MET A 31 0.09 -2.58 6.06
C MET A 31 -1.04 -1.74 5.44
N PRO A 32 -2.30 -2.22 5.39
CA PRO A 32 -3.42 -1.47 4.80
C PRO A 32 -3.70 -0.13 5.50
N MET A 33 -3.26 0.03 6.75
CA MET A 33 -3.41 1.27 7.54
C MET A 33 -2.67 2.47 6.96
N TYR A 34 -1.66 2.27 6.11
CA TYR A 34 -0.93 3.37 5.46
C TYR A 34 -1.59 3.87 4.17
N SER A 35 -2.73 3.30 3.76
CA SER A 35 -3.42 3.70 2.52
C SER A 35 -3.83 5.18 2.54
N ALA A 36 -4.53 5.59 3.60
CA ALA A 36 -4.96 6.98 3.77
C ALA A 36 -3.80 7.99 3.85
N PRO A 37 -2.77 7.80 4.69
CA PRO A 37 -1.65 8.76 4.75
C PRO A 37 -0.80 8.79 3.48
N LEU A 38 -0.59 7.65 2.80
CA LEU A 38 0.10 7.62 1.52
C LEU A 38 -0.71 8.35 0.44
N LEU A 39 -2.01 8.10 0.36
CA LEU A 39 -2.90 8.79 -0.57
C LEU A 39 -2.94 10.30 -0.32
N ALA A 40 -3.00 10.71 0.94
CA ALA A 40 -2.97 12.12 1.34
C ALA A 40 -1.64 12.80 0.99
N ALA A 41 -0.54 12.04 0.95
CA ALA A 41 0.77 12.51 0.51
C ALA A 41 0.96 12.47 -1.03
N GLY A 42 -0.04 12.03 -1.79
CA GLY A 42 0.00 11.96 -3.26
C GLY A 42 0.52 10.63 -3.81
N PHE A 43 0.62 9.59 -2.99
CA PHE A 43 0.95 8.23 -3.42
C PHE A 43 -0.33 7.42 -3.71
N ASP A 44 -1.06 7.83 -4.75
CA ASP A 44 -2.30 7.21 -5.21
C ASP A 44 -2.06 6.04 -6.21
N THR A 45 -0.90 6.03 -6.87
CA THR A 45 -0.49 5.02 -7.85
C THR A 45 0.75 4.25 -7.43
N LEU A 46 0.91 3.03 -7.95
CA LEU A 46 2.10 2.19 -7.74
C LEU A 46 3.36 2.82 -8.34
N ASP A 47 3.21 3.60 -9.42
CA ASP A 47 4.29 4.39 -10.00
C ASP A 47 4.80 5.43 -9.00
N HIS A 48 3.90 6.21 -8.37
CA HIS A 48 4.29 7.14 -7.31
C HIS A 48 4.92 6.42 -6.12
N VAL A 49 4.37 5.27 -5.71
CA VAL A 49 4.95 4.44 -4.64
C VAL A 49 6.35 3.96 -5.00
N SER A 50 6.66 3.72 -6.27
CA SER A 50 8.01 3.35 -6.69
C SER A 50 9.05 4.46 -6.45
N PHE A 51 8.62 5.73 -6.45
CA PHE A 51 9.45 6.89 -6.08
C PHE A 51 9.45 7.17 -4.56
N LEU A 52 8.77 6.35 -3.75
CA LEU A 52 8.74 6.48 -2.31
C LEU A 52 10.16 6.33 -1.74
N ASN A 53 10.56 7.31 -0.95
CA ASN A 53 11.82 7.34 -0.24
C ASN A 53 11.58 7.58 1.25
N GLU A 54 12.59 7.34 2.09
CA GLU A 54 12.46 7.50 3.54
C GLU A 54 11.92 8.89 3.90
N ALA A 55 12.46 9.96 3.30
CA ALA A 55 12.00 11.33 3.52
C ALA A 55 10.52 11.52 3.17
N LYS A 56 10.06 10.93 2.06
CA LYS A 56 8.66 11.01 1.63
C LYS A 56 7.72 10.21 2.52
N ALA A 57 8.16 9.04 2.99
CA ALA A 57 7.41 8.27 3.97
C ALA A 57 7.25 9.06 5.29
N ARG A 58 8.32 9.72 5.76
CA ARG A 58 8.27 10.60 6.94
C ARG A 58 7.33 11.78 6.72
N GLU A 59 7.37 12.41 5.54
CA GLU A 59 6.49 13.52 5.14
C GLU A 59 5.02 13.09 5.09
N ALA A 60 4.74 11.85 4.66
CA ALA A 60 3.41 11.24 4.71
C ALA A 60 2.93 10.88 6.14
N GLY A 61 3.75 11.14 7.17
CA GLY A 61 3.41 10.89 8.58
C GLY A 61 3.78 9.51 9.09
N LEU A 62 4.60 8.74 8.35
CA LEU A 62 5.12 7.46 8.82
C LEU A 62 6.21 7.71 9.87
N LYS A 63 5.97 7.23 11.09
CA LYS A 63 6.91 7.36 12.22
C LYS A 63 7.71 6.08 12.48
N GLU A 64 7.19 4.94 12.04
CA GLU A 64 7.75 3.62 12.32
C GLU A 64 8.86 3.26 11.32
N ASP A 65 10.13 3.36 11.72
CA ASP A 65 11.30 2.99 10.90
C ASP A 65 11.22 1.56 10.33
N ARG A 66 10.68 0.62 11.10
CA ARG A 66 10.48 -0.76 10.64
C ARG A 66 9.52 -0.81 9.45
N HIS A 67 8.42 -0.07 9.52
CA HIS A 67 7.43 -0.04 8.43
C HIS A 67 7.96 0.70 7.22
N ILE A 68 8.67 1.81 7.44
CA ILE A 68 9.31 2.56 6.36
C ILE A 68 10.28 1.67 5.58
N ARG A 69 11.14 0.91 6.25
CA ARG A 69 12.07 -0.01 5.56
C ARG A 69 11.35 -1.09 4.74
N ILE A 70 10.26 -1.64 5.25
CA ILE A 70 9.49 -2.65 4.52
C ILE A 70 8.82 -1.99 3.31
N LEU A 71 8.16 -0.84 3.47
CA LEU A 71 7.54 -0.10 2.37
C LEU A 71 8.54 0.25 1.28
N LEU A 72 9.75 0.70 1.63
CA LEU A 72 10.82 1.00 0.67
C LEU A 72 11.34 -0.25 -0.05
N SER A 73 11.42 -1.38 0.65
CA SER A 73 11.85 -2.64 0.04
C SER A 73 10.80 -3.14 -0.94
N GLU A 74 9.53 -3.10 -0.54
CA GLU A 74 8.39 -3.56 -1.35
C GLU A 74 8.09 -2.61 -2.52
N ALA A 75 8.28 -1.29 -2.34
CA ALA A 75 8.18 -0.31 -3.42
C ALA A 75 9.21 -0.55 -4.53
N GLN A 76 10.42 -1.00 -4.16
CA GLN A 76 11.45 -1.40 -5.12
C GLN A 76 11.09 -2.69 -5.87
N LEU A 77 10.32 -3.59 -5.25
CA LEU A 77 9.82 -4.78 -5.95
C LEU A 77 8.72 -4.42 -6.96
N VAL A 78 7.88 -3.43 -6.63
CA VAL A 78 6.84 -2.92 -7.54
C VAL A 78 7.45 -2.35 -8.82
N THR A 79 8.52 -1.56 -8.75
CA THR A 79 9.21 -1.05 -9.97
C THR A 79 9.80 -2.17 -10.82
N ALA A 80 10.39 -3.20 -10.20
CA ALA A 80 10.96 -4.33 -10.91
C ALA A 80 9.89 -5.12 -11.69
N SER A 81 8.66 -5.20 -11.17
CA SER A 81 7.55 -5.88 -11.84
C SER A 81 6.89 -5.09 -12.99
N SER A 82 7.13 -3.79 -13.07
CA SER A 82 6.60 -2.91 -14.13
C SER A 82 7.43 -2.94 -15.43
N SER A 83 8.63 -3.55 -15.40
CA SER A 83 9.57 -3.57 -16.54
C SER A 83 9.35 -4.73 -17.53
N GLY A 84 8.13 -5.28 -17.62
CA GLY A 84 7.78 -6.42 -18.48
C GLY A 84 7.05 -6.04 -19.76
#